data_AF-A0A5A8AD56-F1
#
_entry.id   AF-A0A5A8AD56-F1
#
_cell.length_a   1.000
_cell.length_b   1.000
_cell.length_c   1.000
_cell.angle_alpha   90.00
_cell.angle_beta   90.00
_cell.angle_gamma   90.00
#
_symmetry.space_group_name_H-M   'P 1'
#
loop_
_entity.id
_entity.type
_entity.pdbx_description
1 polymer ?
#
loop_
_entity_poly.entity_id
_entity_poly.type
_entity_poly.pdbx_seq_one_letter_code
_entity_poly.pdbx_strand_id
1 'polypeptide(L)'
;EPSTTDDRKVWTTDDIKDENALKGFHNITLTLKKADPTIKVLTDIFGYDLQKQEGERYRLSTDAIETANLVDIIENDKIQTGRNAAGTNHHVAFRVKDDRVLMEFREKVRSAGLNITPKI
;
A
#
# COMPACT_ATOMS: atom_id res chain seq x y z
N GLU A 1 11.28 -7.37 9.42
CA GLU A 1 11.33 -8.79 9.05
C GLU A 1 9.97 -9.35 8.69
N PRO A 2 9.91 -10.24 7.67
CA PRO A 2 8.71 -10.99 7.34
C PRO A 2 8.31 -11.87 8.53
N SER A 3 7.02 -11.90 8.85
CA SER A 3 6.47 -12.76 9.91
C SER A 3 5.89 -14.08 9.39
N THR A 4 5.83 -14.24 8.06
CA THR A 4 5.26 -15.39 7.37
C THR A 4 6.14 -15.78 6.18
N THR A 5 6.06 -17.06 5.80
CA THR A 5 6.73 -17.57 4.59
C THR A 5 6.05 -16.99 3.34
N ASP A 6 6.85 -16.65 2.33
CA ASP A 6 6.36 -16.17 1.04
C ASP A 6 6.60 -17.25 -0.02
N ASP A 7 5.52 -17.94 -0.42
CA ASP A 7 5.57 -19.06 -1.36
C ASP A 7 5.35 -18.62 -2.82
N ARG A 8 5.39 -17.31 -3.11
CA ARG A 8 5.27 -16.81 -4.48
C ARG A 8 6.38 -17.38 -5.36
N LYS A 9 5.99 -17.85 -6.54
CA LYS A 9 6.91 -18.26 -7.59
C LYS A 9 7.80 -17.10 -7.98
N VAL A 10 9.11 -17.31 -7.94
CA VAL A 10 10.10 -16.31 -8.36
C VAL A 10 10.33 -16.33 -9.86
N TRP A 11 10.86 -15.22 -10.37
CA TRP A 11 11.45 -15.13 -11.69
C TRP A 11 12.97 -15.20 -11.57
N THR A 12 13.61 -16.14 -12.28
CA THR A 12 15.05 -16.34 -12.25
C THR A 12 15.72 -15.89 -13.55
N THR A 13 16.99 -15.55 -13.48
CA THR A 13 17.85 -15.29 -14.64
C THR A 13 19.11 -16.16 -14.57
N ASP A 14 20.01 -16.00 -15.55
CA ASP A 14 21.32 -16.65 -15.50
C ASP A 14 22.13 -16.19 -14.27
N ASP A 15 22.00 -14.93 -13.89
CA ASP A 15 22.72 -14.32 -12.75
C ASP A 15 21.97 -14.45 -11.41
N ILE A 16 20.63 -14.55 -11.43
CA ILE A 16 19.80 -14.56 -10.22
C ILE A 16 19.04 -15.88 -10.10
N LYS A 17 19.49 -16.72 -9.16
CA LYS A 17 18.88 -18.03 -8.84
C LYS A 17 17.78 -17.91 -7.80
N ASP A 18 17.00 -18.97 -7.65
CA ASP A 18 15.79 -19.07 -6.81
C ASP A 18 16.01 -18.55 -5.37
N GLU A 19 17.12 -18.95 -4.75
CA GLU A 19 17.53 -18.55 -3.40
C GLU A 19 17.69 -17.03 -3.19
N ASN A 20 17.93 -16.26 -4.26
CA ASN A 20 18.19 -14.82 -4.22
C ASN A 20 17.14 -14.00 -4.99
N ALA A 21 16.16 -14.64 -5.61
CA ALA A 21 15.23 -13.98 -6.51
C ALA A 21 14.13 -13.21 -5.74
N LEU A 22 13.75 -12.05 -6.29
CA LEU A 22 12.67 -11.24 -5.72
C LEU A 22 11.31 -11.90 -5.96
N LYS A 23 10.51 -11.99 -4.89
CA LYS A 23 9.13 -12.54 -4.92
C LYS A 23 8.06 -11.48 -5.21
N GLY A 24 8.42 -10.21 -5.11
CA GLY A 24 7.55 -9.05 -5.30
C GLY A 24 7.62 -8.09 -4.11
N PHE A 25 6.70 -7.14 -4.04
CA PHE A 25 6.66 -6.21 -2.93
C PHE A 25 6.37 -6.94 -1.61
N HIS A 26 7.12 -6.58 -0.57
CA HIS A 26 6.83 -6.96 0.82
C HIS A 26 5.86 -5.95 1.43
N ASN A 27 6.24 -4.67 1.40
CA ASN A 27 5.44 -3.55 1.84
C ASN A 27 5.76 -2.30 1.01
N ILE A 28 4.92 -1.28 1.14
CA ILE A 28 5.28 0.10 0.84
C ILE A 28 5.43 0.89 2.14
N THR A 29 6.10 2.04 2.07
CA THR A 29 6.14 3.00 3.18
C THR A 29 5.74 4.38 2.68
N LEU A 30 4.75 5.00 3.31
CA LEU A 30 4.32 6.37 3.08
C LEU A 30 4.87 7.27 4.18
N THR A 31 5.52 8.37 3.81
CA THR A 31 5.95 9.38 4.79
C THR A 31 5.01 10.58 4.71
N LEU A 32 4.35 10.92 5.82
CA LEU A 32 3.26 11.88 5.87
C LEU A 32 3.46 12.89 7.00
N LYS A 33 2.97 14.12 6.84
CA LYS A 33 2.91 15.08 7.96
C LYS A 33 1.87 14.73 9.00
N LYS A 34 0.79 14.06 8.57
CA LYS A 34 -0.29 13.54 9.41
C LYS A 34 -0.73 12.19 8.87
N ALA A 35 -0.70 11.17 9.72
CA ALA A 35 -1.07 9.81 9.37
C ALA A 35 -2.59 9.61 9.35
N ASP A 36 -3.31 10.20 10.32
CA ASP A 36 -4.74 9.93 10.56
C ASP A 36 -5.64 9.98 9.31
N PRO A 37 -5.54 11.00 8.42
CA PRO A 37 -6.41 11.04 7.25
C PRO A 37 -6.16 9.87 6.29
N THR A 38 -4.89 9.47 6.12
CA THR A 38 -4.53 8.35 5.24
C THR A 38 -4.84 7.01 5.88
N ILE A 39 -4.62 6.88 7.19
CA ILE A 39 -5.05 5.69 7.96
C ILE A 39 -6.55 5.49 7.77
N LYS A 40 -7.35 6.55 7.92
CA LYS A 40 -8.80 6.48 7.72
C LYS A 40 -9.22 6.03 6.31
N VAL A 41 -8.50 6.48 5.28
CA VAL A 41 -8.74 5.98 3.90
C VAL A 41 -8.41 4.49 3.79
N LEU A 42 -7.26 4.06 4.35
CA LEU A 42 -6.85 2.66 4.33
C LEU A 42 -7.86 1.77 5.09
N THR A 43 -8.35 2.21 6.25
CA THR A 43 -9.30 1.45 7.07
C THR A 43 -10.71 1.48 6.48
N ASP A 44 -11.31 2.67 6.37
CA ASP A 44 -12.75 2.81 6.14
C ASP A 44 -13.12 2.51 4.68
N ILE A 45 -12.18 2.72 3.75
CA ILE A 45 -12.42 2.50 2.31
C ILE A 45 -11.77 1.20 1.86
N PHE A 46 -10.49 0.99 2.18
CA PHE A 46 -9.70 -0.14 1.66
C PHE A 46 -9.71 -1.40 2.53
N GLY A 47 -10.30 -1.37 3.73
CA GLY A 47 -10.41 -2.56 4.58
C GLY A 47 -9.05 -3.06 5.08
N TYR A 48 -8.13 -2.13 5.33
CA TYR A 48 -6.91 -2.42 6.07
C TYR A 48 -7.15 -2.26 7.57
N ASP A 49 -6.44 -3.02 8.37
CA ASP A 49 -6.45 -2.93 9.83
C ASP A 49 -5.06 -2.53 10.34
N LEU A 50 -5.03 -1.67 11.37
CA LEU A 50 -3.80 -1.32 12.08
C LEU A 50 -3.29 -2.53 12.86
N GLN A 51 -2.13 -3.05 12.46
CA GLN A 51 -1.52 -4.23 13.08
C GLN A 51 -0.55 -3.86 14.19
N LYS A 52 0.18 -2.77 14.00
CA LYS A 52 1.26 -2.37 14.89
C LYS A 52 1.49 -0.87 14.82
N GLN A 53 1.85 -0.29 15.95
CA GLN A 53 2.36 1.07 16.04
C GLN A 53 3.62 1.08 16.92
N GLU A 54 4.69 1.69 16.41
CA GLU A 54 5.95 1.91 17.13
C GLU A 54 6.36 3.37 16.98
N GLY A 55 6.08 4.16 18.00
CA GLY A 55 6.25 5.61 17.94
C GLY A 55 5.41 6.22 16.82
N GLU A 56 6.07 6.89 15.87
CA GLU A 56 5.45 7.56 14.72
C GLU A 56 5.32 6.64 13.49
N ARG A 57 5.65 5.34 13.61
CA ARG A 57 5.49 4.35 12.56
C ARG A 57 4.25 3.48 12.80
N TYR A 58 3.40 3.39 11.80
CA TYR A 58 2.19 2.58 11.77
C TYR A 58 2.34 1.50 10.71
N ARG A 59 1.91 0.27 11.01
CA ARG A 59 1.82 -0.81 10.03
C ARG A 59 0.37 -1.25 9.91
N LEU A 60 -0.15 -1.20 8.70
CA LEU A 60 -1.48 -1.66 8.34
C LEU A 60 -1.38 -2.86 7.40
N SER A 61 -2.31 -3.79 7.54
CA SER A 61 -2.45 -4.94 6.64
C SER A 61 -3.89 -5.19 6.26
N THR A 62 -4.11 -5.88 5.14
CA THR A 62 -5.42 -6.44 4.78
C THR A 62 -5.32 -7.96 4.68
N ASP A 63 -6.40 -8.65 5.02
CA ASP A 63 -6.55 -10.11 4.88
C ASP A 63 -7.08 -10.52 3.49
N ALA A 64 -7.42 -9.54 2.64
CA ALA A 64 -7.92 -9.79 1.29
C ALA A 64 -6.92 -10.54 0.39
N ILE A 65 -5.62 -10.53 0.73
CA ILE A 65 -4.58 -11.33 0.11
C ILE A 65 -3.41 -11.56 1.08
N GLU A 66 -2.73 -12.70 0.95
CA GLU A 66 -1.63 -13.12 1.81
C GLU A 66 -0.29 -12.37 1.58
N THR A 67 -0.12 -11.73 0.42
CA THR A 67 1.17 -11.11 0.00
C THR A 67 0.99 -9.72 -0.59
N ALA A 68 2.02 -8.88 -0.50
CA ALA A 68 1.99 -7.49 -0.95
C ALA A 68 0.76 -6.73 -0.40
N ASN A 69 0.46 -6.97 0.86
CA ASN A 69 -0.73 -6.51 1.58
C ASN A 69 -0.38 -5.57 2.75
N LEU A 70 0.88 -5.12 2.86
CA LEU A 70 1.37 -4.27 3.94
C LEU A 70 1.56 -2.83 3.48
N VAL A 71 1.02 -1.89 4.25
CA VAL A 71 1.28 -0.45 4.12
C VAL A 71 1.86 0.05 5.44
N ASP A 72 3.09 0.53 5.41
CA ASP A 72 3.67 1.27 6.53
C ASP A 72 3.44 2.78 6.33
N ILE A 73 3.18 3.49 7.41
CA ILE A 73 3.13 4.95 7.45
C ILE A 73 4.15 5.44 8.47
N ILE A 74 4.94 6.46 8.11
CA ILE A 74 5.77 7.23 9.05
C ILE A 74 5.16 8.62 9.12
N GLU A 75 4.64 9.01 10.29
CA GLU A 75 4.29 10.42 10.55
C GLU A 75 5.56 11.21 10.87
N ASN A 76 5.72 12.39 10.27
CA ASN A 76 6.74 13.36 10.63
C ASN A 76 6.24 14.76 10.26
N ASP A 77 5.81 15.54 11.25
CA ASP A 77 5.25 16.88 11.06
C ASP A 77 6.28 17.92 10.57
N LYS A 78 7.57 17.65 10.77
CA LYS A 78 8.71 18.50 10.39
C LYS A 78 9.24 18.21 8.99
N ILE A 79 8.77 17.16 8.30
CA ILE A 79 9.27 16.81 6.97
C ILE A 79 8.89 17.88 5.92
N GLN A 80 9.79 18.12 4.98
CA GLN A 80 9.47 18.94 3.82
C GLN A 80 8.56 18.17 2.86
N THR A 81 7.63 18.89 2.22
CA THR A 81 6.78 18.30 1.18
C THR A 81 7.64 17.86 0.00
N GLY A 82 7.41 16.63 -0.48
CA GLY A 82 8.09 16.09 -1.65
C GLY A 82 7.81 16.91 -2.91
N ARG A 83 8.77 16.92 -3.83
CA ARG A 83 8.64 17.57 -5.14
C ARG A 83 8.63 16.50 -6.23
N ASN A 84 7.57 16.44 -7.01
CA ASN A 84 7.44 15.47 -8.10
C ASN A 84 8.50 15.73 -9.17
N ALA A 85 9.34 14.72 -9.42
CA ALA A 85 10.42 14.76 -10.41
C ALA A 85 10.87 13.32 -10.75
N ALA A 86 11.87 13.19 -11.62
CA ALA A 86 12.54 11.92 -11.85
C ALA A 86 13.11 11.36 -10.54
N GLY A 87 12.93 10.06 -10.31
CA GLY A 87 13.32 9.39 -9.06
C GLY A 87 12.28 9.42 -7.93
N THR A 88 11.05 9.92 -8.20
CA THR A 88 9.95 9.91 -7.21
C THR A 88 8.95 8.78 -7.48
N ASN A 89 8.38 8.22 -6.40
CA ASN A 89 7.21 7.37 -6.49
C ASN A 89 5.95 8.25 -6.67
N HIS A 90 5.29 8.15 -7.83
CA HIS A 90 4.19 9.04 -8.18
C HIS A 90 2.82 8.60 -7.61
N HIS A 91 2.51 7.31 -7.67
CA HIS A 91 1.32 6.75 -7.05
C HIS A 91 1.55 5.28 -6.67
N VAL A 92 0.66 4.75 -5.82
CA VAL A 92 0.55 3.32 -5.52
C VAL A 92 -0.82 2.86 -5.99
N ALA A 93 -0.85 1.79 -6.77
CA ALA A 93 -2.09 1.16 -7.21
C ALA A 93 -2.45 0.00 -6.28
N PHE A 94 -3.73 -0.09 -5.90
CA PHE A 94 -4.28 -1.18 -5.11
C PHE A 94 -5.10 -2.08 -6.03
N ARG A 95 -4.92 -3.40 -5.88
CA ARG A 95 -5.61 -4.38 -6.73
C ARG A 95 -7.08 -4.50 -6.35
N VAL A 96 -7.92 -4.73 -7.35
CA VAL A 96 -9.29 -5.20 -7.20
C VAL A 96 -9.49 -6.40 -8.10
N LYS A 97 -10.45 -7.26 -7.78
CA LYS A 97 -10.67 -8.52 -8.50
C LYS A 97 -11.09 -8.29 -9.95
N ASP A 98 -12.00 -7.35 -10.16
CA ASP A 98 -12.66 -7.09 -11.43
C ASP A 98 -13.25 -5.67 -11.47
N ASP A 99 -13.79 -5.29 -12.62
CA ASP A 99 -14.40 -3.97 -12.85
C ASP A 99 -15.61 -3.70 -11.96
N ARG A 100 -16.37 -4.72 -11.59
CA ARG A 100 -17.51 -4.54 -10.69
C ARG A 100 -17.01 -4.11 -9.31
N VAL A 101 -15.99 -4.79 -8.77
CA VAL A 101 -15.35 -4.42 -7.51
C VAL A 101 -14.70 -3.03 -7.61
N LEU A 102 -14.05 -2.69 -8.73
CA LEU A 102 -13.53 -1.35 -8.95
C LEU A 102 -14.60 -0.27 -8.77
N MET A 103 -15.78 -0.48 -9.34
CA MET A 103 -16.89 0.47 -9.26
C MET A 103 -17.51 0.55 -7.86
N GLU A 104 -17.48 -0.53 -7.08
CA GLU A 104 -17.85 -0.51 -5.66
C GLU A 104 -16.88 0.36 -4.85
N PHE A 105 -15.56 0.22 -5.05
CA PHE A 105 -14.58 1.10 -4.41
C PHE A 105 -14.73 2.56 -4.85
N ARG A 106 -15.06 2.80 -6.12
CA ARG A 106 -15.39 4.15 -6.59
C ARG A 106 -16.52 4.78 -5.79
N GLU A 107 -17.58 4.02 -5.51
CA GLU A 107 -18.71 4.52 -4.72
C GLU A 107 -18.30 4.83 -3.28
N LYS A 108 -17.48 3.97 -2.66
CA LYS A 108 -16.96 4.21 -1.31
C LYS A 108 -16.14 5.49 -1.23
N VAL A 109 -15.23 5.71 -2.20
CA VAL A 109 -14.39 6.92 -2.27
C VAL A 109 -15.26 8.17 -2.44
N ARG A 110 -16.26 8.13 -3.34
CA ARG A 110 -17.18 9.25 -3.53
C ARG A 110 -18.03 9.52 -2.30
N SER A 111 -18.54 8.48 -1.64
CA SER A 111 -19.36 8.58 -0.43
C SER A 111 -18.59 9.14 0.75
N ALA A 112 -17.27 8.93 0.79
CA ALA A 112 -16.37 9.55 1.77
C ALA A 112 -16.04 11.04 1.46
N GLY A 113 -16.62 11.61 0.38
CA GLY A 113 -16.39 13.00 -0.02
C GLY A 113 -15.07 13.25 -0.75
N LEU A 114 -14.40 12.19 -1.22
CA LEU A 114 -13.13 12.29 -1.94
C LEU A 114 -13.34 12.37 -3.45
N ASN A 115 -12.45 13.07 -4.14
CA ASN A 115 -12.47 13.18 -5.60
C ASN A 115 -11.84 11.94 -6.24
N ILE A 116 -12.52 11.38 -7.26
CA ILE A 116 -12.04 10.21 -8.00
C ILE A 116 -12.29 10.34 -9.51
N THR A 117 -11.25 10.09 -10.31
CA THR A 117 -11.27 10.17 -11.78
C THR A 117 -12.23 9.15 -12.38
N PRO A 118 -12.85 9.39 -13.55
CA PRO A 118 -13.65 8.37 -14.25
C PRO A 118 -12.88 7.05 -14.45
N LYS A 119 -13.62 5.96 -14.68
CA LYS A 119 -13.02 4.69 -15.13
C LYS A 119 -12.39 4.92 -16.52
N ILE A 120 -11.19 4.39 -16.71
CA ILE A 120 -10.49 4.34 -18.02
C ILE A 120 -10.90 3.07 -18.75
#